data_AF-A0A6C1SXB5-F1
#
_entry.id   AF-A0A6C1SXB5-F1
#
_cell.length_a   1.000
_cell.length_b   1.000
_cell.length_c   1.000
_cell.angle_alpha   90.00
_cell.angle_beta   90.00
_cell.angle_gamma   90.00
#
_symmetry.space_group_name_H-M   'P 1'
#
loop_
_entity.id
_entity.type
_entity.pdbx_description
1 polymer ?
#
loop_
_entity_poly.entity_id
_entity_poly.type
_entity_poly.pdbx_seq_one_letter_code
_entity_poly.pdbx_strand_id
1 'polypeptide(L)'
;RIDPFGSLSRLKQHVIGKETREDHSAVMNTMIRLYAGARDAQRKQAMAFELSDLDQRSLRYGALFEARFMDLGVALPVDQALDLGWKTMAECFGPEELLVRQNLIDTYYPRQAG
;
A
#
# COMPACT_ATOMS: atom_id res chain seq x y z
N ARG A 1 8.15 10.15 14.54
CA ARG A 1 7.79 9.01 13.65
C ARG A 1 6.27 8.93 13.65
N ILE A 2 5.62 9.17 12.52
CA ILE A 2 4.16 9.17 12.42
C ILE A 2 3.69 7.73 12.53
N ASP A 3 2.71 7.46 13.39
CA ASP A 3 2.00 6.18 13.37
C ASP A 3 1.01 6.22 12.21
N PRO A 4 1.25 5.45 11.12
CA PRO A 4 0.33 5.41 10.01
C PRO A 4 -1.06 5.00 10.49
N PHE A 5 -1.19 4.03 11.38
CA PHE A 5 -2.50 3.53 11.84
C PHE A 5 -3.29 4.61 12.60
N GLY A 6 -2.64 5.36 13.49
CA GLY A 6 -3.24 6.50 14.21
C GLY A 6 -3.53 7.74 13.35
N SER A 7 -2.85 7.88 12.20
CA SER A 7 -3.05 9.00 11.25
C SER A 7 -4.09 8.65 10.18
N LEU A 8 -4.21 7.36 9.85
CA LEU A 8 -5.15 6.81 8.86
C LEU A 8 -6.60 6.83 9.33
N SER A 9 -6.87 6.65 10.63
CA SER A 9 -8.23 6.80 11.18
C SER A 9 -8.74 8.24 10.97
N ARG A 10 -7.88 9.23 11.21
CA ARG A 10 -8.17 10.65 10.97
C ARG A 10 -8.29 10.96 9.47
N LEU A 11 -7.43 10.39 8.62
CA LEU A 11 -7.52 10.55 7.17
C LEU A 11 -8.80 9.92 6.61
N LYS A 12 -9.18 8.70 7.05
CA LYS A 12 -10.44 8.04 6.68
C LYS A 12 -11.63 8.95 6.97
N GLN A 13 -11.67 9.61 8.13
CA GLN A 13 -12.77 10.51 8.48
C GLN A 13 -12.87 11.78 7.61
N HIS A 14 -11.77 12.25 7.01
CA HIS A 14 -11.77 13.42 6.12
C HIS A 14 -11.95 13.08 4.64
N VAL A 15 -11.88 11.80 4.28
CA VAL A 15 -11.85 11.32 2.89
C VAL A 15 -13.08 10.46 2.55
N ILE A 16 -13.71 9.82 3.54
CA ILE A 16 -15.04 9.19 3.41
C ILE A 16 -16.06 10.33 3.17
N GLY A 17 -16.26 10.69 1.89
CA GLY A 17 -17.20 11.74 1.47
C GLY A 17 -16.74 12.60 0.30
N LYS A 18 -15.45 12.58 -0.08
CA LYS A 18 -14.97 13.19 -1.33
C LYS A 18 -14.66 12.11 -2.36
N GLU A 19 -15.61 11.86 -3.25
CA GLU A 19 -15.36 11.05 -4.46
C GLU A 19 -14.23 11.72 -5.25
N THR A 20 -13.08 11.06 -5.28
CA THR A 20 -11.91 11.49 -6.06
C THR A 20 -11.80 10.54 -7.26
N ARG A 21 -11.49 9.27 -7.00
CA ARG A 21 -11.49 8.19 -7.97
C ARG A 21 -12.16 6.94 -7.41
N GLU A 22 -12.74 6.10 -8.27
CA GLU A 22 -13.53 4.93 -7.87
C GLU A 22 -12.74 3.86 -7.08
N ASP A 23 -11.42 3.82 -7.26
CA ASP A 23 -10.50 2.87 -6.62
C ASP A 23 -9.94 3.37 -5.28
N HIS A 24 -10.17 4.64 -4.91
CA HIS A 24 -9.51 5.27 -3.75
C HIS A 24 -9.59 4.40 -2.50
N SER A 25 -10.80 4.03 -2.09
CA SER A 25 -11.01 3.23 -0.87
C SER A 25 -10.33 1.87 -0.97
N ALA A 26 -10.36 1.23 -2.15
CA ALA A 26 -9.74 -0.06 -2.37
C ALA A 26 -8.21 0.04 -2.25
N VAL A 27 -7.59 1.01 -2.93
CA VAL A 27 -6.14 1.26 -2.88
C VAL A 27 -5.69 1.53 -1.46
N MET A 28 -6.35 2.48 -0.77
CA MET A 28 -5.98 2.83 0.60
C MET A 28 -6.11 1.63 1.56
N ASN A 29 -7.22 0.90 1.52
CA ASN A 29 -7.39 -0.26 2.40
C ASN A 29 -6.34 -1.35 2.12
N THR A 30 -6.03 -1.62 0.84
CA THR A 30 -5.03 -2.63 0.46
C THR A 30 -3.63 -2.21 0.87
N MET A 31 -3.25 -0.95 0.65
CA MET A 31 -1.92 -0.47 1.04
C MET A 31 -1.67 -0.63 2.55
N ILE A 32 -2.67 -0.29 3.37
CA ILE A 32 -2.60 -0.42 4.83
C ILE A 32 -2.49 -1.88 5.25
N ARG A 33 -3.27 -2.77 4.62
CA ARG A 33 -3.22 -4.22 4.87
C ARG A 33 -1.83 -4.78 4.58
N LEU A 34 -1.25 -4.44 3.44
CA LEU A 34 0.10 -4.89 3.05
C LEU A 34 1.17 -4.31 3.98
N TYR A 35 1.00 -3.05 4.41
CA TYR A 35 1.92 -2.42 5.36
C TYR A 35 1.86 -3.08 6.76
N ALA A 36 0.67 -3.50 7.21
CA ALA A 36 0.54 -4.31 8.42
C ALA A 36 1.32 -5.64 8.29
N GLY A 37 1.19 -6.32 7.14
CA GLY A 37 1.98 -7.51 6.84
C GLY A 37 3.50 -7.24 6.86
N ALA A 38 3.93 -6.08 6.37
CA ALA A 38 5.33 -5.66 6.45
C ALA A 38 5.81 -5.46 7.90
N ARG A 39 4.99 -4.88 8.78
CA ARG A 39 5.29 -4.77 10.22
C ARG A 39 5.41 -6.13 10.88
N ASP A 40 4.56 -7.09 10.51
CA ASP A 40 4.62 -8.45 11.02
C ASP A 40 5.92 -9.15 10.60
N ALA A 41 6.29 -9.04 9.32
CA ALA A 41 7.55 -9.54 8.80
C ALA A 41 8.77 -8.90 9.49
N GLN A 42 8.72 -7.59 9.78
CA GLN A 42 9.78 -6.91 10.54
C GLN A 42 9.90 -7.43 11.96
N ARG A 43 8.78 -7.72 12.63
CA ARG A 43 8.80 -8.33 13.97
C ARG A 43 9.45 -9.70 13.93
N LYS A 44 9.10 -10.54 12.94
CA LYS A 44 9.74 -11.84 12.73
C LYS A 44 11.25 -11.70 12.52
N GLN A 45 11.66 -10.78 11.65
CA GLN A 45 13.07 -10.50 11.35
C GLN A 45 13.84 -10.06 12.61
N ALA A 46 13.27 -9.16 13.42
CA ALA A 46 13.88 -8.68 14.65
C ALA A 46 14.04 -9.79 15.71
N MET A 47 13.18 -10.81 15.67
CA MET A 47 13.25 -12.00 16.51
C MET A 47 14.13 -13.11 15.92
N ALA A 48 14.83 -12.84 14.81
CA ALA A 48 15.68 -13.79 14.09
C ALA A 48 14.97 -15.07 13.62
N PHE A 49 13.66 -15.00 13.35
CA PHE A 49 12.95 -16.09 12.68
C PHE A 49 13.30 -16.16 11.20
N GLU A 50 13.20 -17.36 10.63
CA GLU A 50 13.26 -17.55 9.19
C GLU A 50 12.10 -16.80 8.50
N LEU A 51 12.43 -16.12 7.40
CA LEU A 51 11.48 -15.32 6.64
C LEU A 51 11.03 -16.07 5.40
N SER A 52 9.71 -16.17 5.21
CA SER A 52 9.15 -16.68 3.96
C SER A 52 9.34 -15.69 2.81
N ASP A 53 9.14 -16.14 1.57
CA ASP A 53 9.13 -15.26 0.38
C ASP A 53 8.09 -14.14 0.53
N LEU A 54 6.94 -14.43 1.13
CA LEU A 54 5.92 -13.43 1.42
C LEU A 54 6.41 -12.39 2.44
N ASP A 55 7.12 -12.82 3.48
CA ASP A 55 7.69 -11.92 4.47
C ASP A 55 8.73 -10.99 3.81
N GLN A 56 9.61 -11.53 2.96
CA GLN A 56 10.60 -10.75 2.24
C GLN A 56 9.97 -9.71 1.30
N ARG A 57 8.96 -10.10 0.51
CA ARG A 57 8.20 -9.17 -0.34
C ARG A 57 7.44 -8.12 0.48
N SER A 58 6.91 -8.50 1.63
CA SER A 58 6.25 -7.58 2.57
C SER A 58 7.23 -6.57 3.16
N LEU A 59 8.43 -6.99 3.55
CA LEU A 59 9.49 -6.08 4.00
C LEU A 59 9.85 -5.05 2.92
N ARG A 60 10.04 -5.51 1.68
CA ARG A 60 10.31 -4.65 0.52
C ARG A 60 9.17 -3.65 0.31
N TYR A 61 7.92 -4.11 0.35
CA TYR A 61 6.75 -3.25 0.25
C TYR A 61 6.72 -2.19 1.35
N GLY A 62 6.96 -2.58 2.60
CA GLY A 62 6.97 -1.67 3.74
C GLY A 62 7.99 -0.54 3.60
N ALA A 63 9.19 -0.85 3.10
CA ALA A 63 10.22 0.15 2.82
C ALA A 63 9.79 1.13 1.71
N LEU A 64 9.23 0.61 0.61
CA LEU A 64 8.71 1.45 -0.47
C LEU A 64 7.55 2.33 0.00
N PHE A 65 6.65 1.78 0.84
CA PHE A 65 5.53 2.53 1.38
C PHE A 65 6.00 3.70 2.26
N GLU A 66 6.93 3.45 3.18
CA GLU A 66 7.50 4.52 4.02
C GLU A 66 8.18 5.61 3.18
N ALA A 67 8.99 5.21 2.20
CA ALA A 67 9.72 6.15 1.35
C ALA A 67 8.80 7.00 0.44
N ARG A 68 7.66 6.45 -0.01
CA ARG A 68 6.77 7.11 -0.98
C ARG A 68 5.61 7.88 -0.35
N PHE A 69 5.11 7.42 0.79
CA PHE A 69 3.84 7.93 1.36
C PHE A 69 3.96 8.52 2.76
N MET A 70 5.07 8.30 3.47
CA MET A 70 5.26 8.81 4.84
C MET A 70 6.16 10.05 4.91
N ASP A 71 6.74 10.47 3.76
CA ASP A 71 7.48 11.73 3.67
C ASP A 71 6.51 12.91 3.49
N LEU A 72 6.42 13.77 4.50
CA LEU A 72 5.57 14.95 4.53
C LEU A 72 6.04 16.09 3.59
N GLY A 73 7.25 15.99 3.03
CA GLY A 73 7.78 16.97 2.07
C GLY A 73 7.19 16.84 0.66
N VAL A 74 6.49 15.75 0.37
CA VAL A 74 6.00 15.41 -0.97
C VAL A 74 4.50 15.71 -1.08
N ALA A 75 4.16 16.83 -1.73
CA ALA A 75 2.78 17.17 -2.06
C ALA A 75 2.40 16.59 -3.42
N LEU A 76 1.85 15.36 -3.43
CA LEU A 76 1.31 14.73 -4.63
C LEU A 76 -0.21 14.96 -4.74
N PRO A 77 -0.75 15.26 -5.95
CA PRO A 77 -2.18 15.19 -6.21
C PRO A 77 -2.73 13.79 -5.91
N VAL A 78 -3.98 13.70 -5.46
CA VAL A 78 -4.61 12.44 -5.06
C VAL A 78 -4.55 11.37 -6.16
N ASP A 79 -4.81 11.73 -7.42
CA ASP A 79 -4.79 10.77 -8.52
C ASP A 79 -3.39 10.18 -8.75
N GLN A 80 -2.36 11.02 -8.66
CA GLN A 80 -0.96 10.58 -8.76
C GLN A 80 -0.56 9.71 -7.56
N ALA A 81 -1.06 10.01 -6.37
CA ALA A 81 -0.83 9.19 -5.19
C ALA A 81 -1.50 7.81 -5.32
N LEU A 82 -2.72 7.74 -5.90
CA LEU A 82 -3.41 6.48 -6.15
C LEU A 82 -2.67 5.63 -7.21
N ASP A 83 -2.19 6.25 -8.29
CA ASP A 83 -1.37 5.57 -9.31
C ASP A 83 -0.04 5.07 -8.74
N LEU A 84 0.61 5.89 -7.91
CA LEU A 84 1.81 5.47 -7.18
C LEU A 84 1.50 4.32 -6.22
N GLY A 85 0.31 4.31 -5.61
CA GLY A 85 -0.17 3.22 -4.76
C GLY A 85 -0.21 1.89 -5.52
N TRP A 86 -0.90 1.88 -6.66
CA TRP A 86 -0.95 0.72 -7.56
C TRP A 86 0.42 0.24 -8.00
N LYS A 87 1.28 1.17 -8.45
CA LYS A 87 2.66 0.85 -8.83
C LYS A 87 3.44 0.22 -7.68
N THR A 88 3.33 0.78 -6.48
CA THR A 88 4.04 0.28 -5.29
C THR A 88 3.60 -1.12 -4.90
N MET A 89 2.30 -1.41 -4.98
CA MET A 89 1.77 -2.76 -4.72
C MET A 89 2.24 -3.76 -5.78
N ALA A 90 2.13 -3.39 -7.06
CA ALA A 90 2.49 -4.25 -8.20
C ALA A 90 3.99 -4.58 -8.29
N GLU A 91 4.85 -3.73 -7.72
CA GLU A 91 6.27 -4.02 -7.60
C GLU A 91 6.58 -5.18 -6.64
N CYS A 92 5.67 -5.53 -5.72
CA CYS A 92 5.90 -6.54 -4.69
C CYS A 92 4.93 -7.74 -4.76
N PHE A 93 3.72 -7.54 -5.29
CA PHE A 93 2.63 -8.51 -5.23
C PHE A 93 1.91 -8.60 -6.56
N GLY A 94 1.47 -9.80 -6.93
CA GLY A 94 0.59 -10.03 -8.07
C GLY A 94 -0.83 -9.49 -7.82
N PRO A 95 -1.61 -9.24 -8.89
CA PRO A 95 -2.97 -8.71 -8.77
C PRO A 95 -3.90 -9.60 -7.93
N GLU A 96 -3.73 -10.92 -8.01
CA GLU A 96 -4.46 -11.93 -7.24
C GLU A 96 -4.20 -11.85 -5.72
N GLU A 97 -3.04 -11.32 -5.32
CA GLU A 97 -2.66 -11.19 -3.91
C GLU A 97 -3.26 -9.92 -3.26
N LEU A 98 -3.74 -8.97 -4.08
CA LEU A 98 -4.24 -7.68 -3.62
C LEU A 98 -5.65 -7.76 -3.03
N LEU A 99 -6.42 -8.80 -3.33
CA LEU A 99 -7.81 -8.98 -2.85
C LEU A 99 -8.70 -7.77 -3.18
N VAL A 100 -8.45 -7.12 -4.32
CA VAL A 100 -9.25 -6.02 -4.85
C VAL A 100 -10.20 -6.55 -5.92
N ARG A 101 -11.37 -5.89 -6.10
CA ARG A 101 -12.34 -6.28 -7.14
C ARG A 101 -11.68 -6.28 -8.52
N GLN A 102 -12.01 -7.29 -9.32
CA GLN A 102 -11.39 -7.52 -10.63
C GLN A 102 -11.52 -6.31 -11.57
N ASN A 103 -12.66 -5.63 -11.58
CA ASN A 103 -12.85 -4.43 -12.42
C ASN A 103 -11.85 -3.31 -12.11
N LEU A 104 -11.42 -3.15 -10.85
CA LEU A 104 -10.42 -2.15 -10.49
C LEU A 104 -9.00 -2.63 -10.84
N ILE A 105 -8.75 -3.93 -10.70
CA ILE A 105 -7.49 -4.54 -11.15
C ILE A 105 -7.31 -4.35 -12.66
N ASP A 106 -8.32 -4.69 -13.45
CA ASP A 106 -8.25 -4.61 -14.91
C ASP A 106 -8.02 -3.18 -15.42
N THR A 107 -8.56 -2.19 -14.70
CA THR A 107 -8.47 -0.77 -15.03
C THR A 107 -7.16 -0.14 -14.57
N TYR A 108 -6.70 -0.42 -13.34
CA TYR A 108 -5.63 0.34 -12.69
C TYR A 108 -4.36 -0.44 -12.38
N TYR A 109 -4.41 -1.77 -12.33
CA TYR A 109 -3.23 -2.55 -12.03
C TYR A 109 -2.21 -2.41 -13.18
N PRO A 110 -0.95 -2.02 -12.90
CA PRO A 110 0.06 -1.86 -13.94
C PRO A 110 0.32 -3.21 -14.59
N ARG A 111 -0.06 -3.37 -15.85
CA ARG A 111 0.40 -4.49 -16.66
C ARG A 111 1.90 -4.29 -16.82
N GLN A 112 2.71 -5.23 -16.34
CA GLN A 112 4.15 -5.19 -16.56
C GLN A 112 4.36 -4.96 -18.07
N ALA A 113 5.01 -3.84 -18.42
CA ALA A 113 5.60 -3.74 -19.75
C ALA A 113 6.63 -4.86 -19.78
N GLY A 114 6.34 -5.90 -20.55
CA GLY A 114 7.19 -7.08 -20.69
C GLY A 114 8.60 -6.72 -21.12
#